data_AF-M2T9N1-F1
#
_entry.id   AF-M2T9N1-F1
#
_cell.length_a   1.000
_cell.length_b   1.000
_cell.length_c   1.000
_cell.angle_alpha   90.00
_cell.angle_beta   90.00
_cell.angle_gamma   90.00
#
_symmetry.space_group_name_H-M   'P 1'
#
loop_
_entity.id
_entity.type
_entity.pdbx_description
1 polymer ?
#
loop_
_entity_poly.entity_id
_entity_poly.type
_entity_poly.pdbx_seq_one_letter_code
_entity_poly.pdbx_strand_id
1 'polypeptide(L)'
;LDKITDFEALSYTWYIDRDTGSPTEGRMRTIICNGKTLKVHQNLHNALFQLRSLNRGTSIWIDAICIDQANSKDMSDDEKKKRKAEKSAQVSNMESIFGSAKTVVVWLGRCSLLSGIAARWVQQAMSMPKSEQEKVLALYQKTAKKNP
;
A
#
# COMPACT_ATOMS: atom_id res chain seq x y z
N LEU A 1 -15.34 2.50 18.01
CA LEU A 1 -13.97 2.26 17.54
C LEU A 1 -13.10 3.20 18.34
N ASP A 2 -12.39 2.67 19.33
CA ASP A 2 -11.48 3.46 20.14
C ASP A 2 -10.49 4.17 19.22
N LYS A 3 -10.24 5.44 19.52
CA LYS A 3 -9.39 6.31 18.72
C LYS A 3 -7.96 5.81 18.84
N ILE A 4 -7.56 4.85 17.99
CA ILE A 4 -6.18 4.41 17.89
C ILE A 4 -5.37 5.62 17.40
N THR A 5 -4.65 6.26 18.31
CA THR A 5 -3.85 7.45 18.02
C THR A 5 -2.49 7.10 17.42
N ASP A 6 -2.04 5.85 17.59
CA ASP A 6 -0.76 5.36 17.09
C ASP A 6 -0.96 4.16 16.16
N PHE A 7 -1.00 4.44 14.87
CA PHE A 7 -0.99 3.42 13.82
C PHE A 7 -0.04 3.79 12.68
N GLU A 8 0.47 2.78 11.99
CA GLU A 8 1.14 2.93 10.70
C GLU A 8 0.12 2.72 9.57
N ALA A 9 0.32 3.34 8.41
CA ALA A 9 -0.49 3.05 7.22
C ALA A 9 0.34 2.32 6.17
N LEU A 10 -0.20 1.27 5.56
CA LEU A 10 0.46 0.57 4.46
C LEU A 10 0.05 1.18 3.11
N SER A 11 1.03 1.68 2.38
CA SER A 11 0.87 2.05 0.97
C SER A 11 1.44 0.94 0.09
N TYR A 12 0.60 0.31 -0.72
CA TYR A 12 0.97 -0.79 -1.60
C TYR A 12 0.05 -0.83 -2.82
N THR A 13 0.49 -1.48 -3.88
CA THR A 13 -0.37 -1.76 -5.04
C THR A 13 -1.09 -3.09 -4.84
N TRP A 14 -2.39 -3.12 -5.13
CA TRP A 14 -3.23 -4.28 -4.83
C TRP A 14 -2.81 -5.51 -5.64
N TYR A 15 -2.51 -5.31 -6.92
CA TYR A 15 -1.80 -6.24 -7.80
C TYR A 15 -1.50 -5.55 -9.14
N ILE A 16 -0.34 -5.84 -9.72
CA ILE A 16 0.00 -5.52 -11.11
C ILE A 16 0.56 -6.82 -11.68
N ASP A 17 -0.08 -7.34 -12.72
CA ASP A 17 0.48 -8.44 -13.47
C ASP A 17 1.82 -8.00 -14.10
N ARG A 18 2.88 -8.79 -13.88
CA ARG A 18 4.23 -8.37 -14.30
C ARG A 18 4.42 -8.38 -15.81
N ASP A 19 3.61 -9.15 -16.52
CA ASP A 19 3.73 -9.34 -17.95
C ASP A 19 2.85 -8.33 -18.72
N THR A 20 1.70 -7.95 -18.13
CA THR A 20 0.70 -7.09 -18.78
C THR A 20 0.56 -5.71 -18.17
N GLY A 21 1.21 -5.43 -17.03
CA GLY A 21 1.11 -4.14 -16.33
C GLY A 21 -0.31 -3.78 -15.86
N SER A 22 -1.25 -4.72 -15.94
CA SER A 22 -2.67 -4.49 -15.74
C SER A 22 -3.16 -5.09 -14.43
N PRO A 23 -4.20 -4.52 -13.79
CA PRO A 23 -4.85 -5.14 -12.64
C PRO A 23 -5.62 -6.39 -13.11
N THR A 24 -5.15 -7.58 -12.73
CA THR A 24 -5.86 -8.86 -12.92
C THR A 24 -6.21 -9.50 -11.58
N GLU A 25 -7.09 -10.50 -11.58
CA GLU A 25 -7.38 -11.34 -10.40
C GLU A 25 -6.11 -12.10 -9.99
N GLY A 26 -5.31 -11.46 -9.13
CA GLY A 26 -4.06 -12.03 -8.64
C GLY A 26 -4.28 -13.24 -7.73
N ARG A 27 -3.26 -14.10 -7.60
CA ARG A 27 -3.29 -15.24 -6.67
C ARG A 27 -3.70 -14.78 -5.27
N MET A 28 -4.77 -15.37 -4.74
CA MET A 28 -5.26 -15.10 -3.39
C MET A 28 -4.53 -15.96 -2.35
N ARG A 29 -4.31 -15.40 -1.16
CA ARG A 29 -3.72 -16.06 0.01
C ARG A 29 -4.60 -15.85 1.23
N THR A 30 -4.55 -16.82 2.13
CA THR A 30 -5.31 -16.79 3.38
C THR A 30 -4.44 -16.21 4.48
N ILE A 31 -5.00 -15.28 5.24
CA ILE A 31 -4.41 -14.77 6.48
C ILE A 31 -5.42 -14.88 7.62
N ILE A 32 -4.92 -14.85 8.86
CA ILE A 32 -5.76 -14.78 10.06
C ILE A 32 -5.57 -13.40 10.68
N CYS A 33 -6.66 -12.67 10.86
CA CYS A 33 -6.70 -11.35 11.50
C CYS A 33 -7.78 -11.37 12.59
N ASN A 34 -7.40 -11.13 13.85
CA ASN A 34 -8.30 -11.15 15.01
C ASN A 34 -9.18 -12.42 15.07
N GLY A 35 -8.58 -13.60 14.82
CA GLY A 35 -9.29 -14.89 14.80
C GLY A 35 -10.18 -15.13 13.57
N LYS A 36 -10.28 -14.17 12.65
CA LYS A 36 -11.04 -14.31 11.39
C LYS A 36 -10.12 -14.66 10.23
N THR A 37 -10.58 -15.58 9.40
CA THR A 37 -9.92 -15.94 8.15
C THR A 37 -10.27 -14.93 7.07
N LEU A 38 -9.26 -14.26 6.50
CA LEU A 38 -9.40 -13.30 5.40
C LEU A 38 -8.63 -13.79 4.17
N LYS A 39 -9.17 -13.50 2.98
CA LYS A 39 -8.45 -13.68 1.72
C LYS A 39 -7.87 -12.35 1.26
N VAL A 40 -6.58 -12.34 0.98
CA VAL A 40 -5.83 -11.17 0.49
C VAL A 40 -5.02 -11.52 -0.74
N HIS A 41 -4.75 -10.54 -1.59
CA HIS A 41 -3.88 -10.75 -2.75
C HIS A 41 -2.45 -11.11 -2.31
N GLN A 42 -1.74 -11.86 -3.16
CA GLN A 42 -0.36 -12.31 -2.93
C GLN A 42 0.60 -11.15 -2.59
N ASN A 43 0.41 -9.97 -3.19
CA ASN A 43 1.27 -8.82 -2.92
C ASN A 43 1.14 -8.34 -1.48
N LEU A 44 -0.09 -8.17 -1.00
CA LEU A 44 -0.37 -7.83 0.39
C LEU A 44 0.13 -8.90 1.36
N HIS A 45 -0.08 -10.18 1.04
CA HIS A 45 0.48 -11.27 1.83
C HIS A 45 2.01 -11.17 1.96
N ASN A 46 2.71 -10.87 0.87
CA ASN A 46 4.17 -10.71 0.91
C ASN A 46 4.60 -9.50 1.75
N ALA A 47 3.89 -8.38 1.63
CA ALA A 47 4.12 -7.19 2.44
C ALA A 47 3.96 -7.51 3.93
N LEU A 48 2.83 -8.10 4.32
CA LEU A 48 2.54 -8.51 5.70
C LEU A 48 3.57 -9.49 6.26
N PHE A 49 4.00 -10.47 5.46
CA PHE A 49 5.02 -11.43 5.85
C PHE A 49 6.35 -10.72 6.18
N GLN A 50 6.77 -9.78 5.33
CA GLN A 50 8.01 -9.04 5.54
C GLN A 50 7.90 -8.05 6.72
N LEU A 51 6.77 -7.36 6.86
CA LEU A 51 6.53 -6.46 8.00
C LEU A 51 6.55 -7.21 9.34
N ARG A 52 5.97 -8.41 9.38
CA ARG A 52 6.02 -9.27 10.56
C ARG A 52 7.45 -9.68 10.91
N SER A 53 8.31 -9.97 9.93
CA SER A 53 9.72 -10.30 10.21
C SER A 53 10.51 -9.12 10.81
N LEU A 54 10.05 -7.88 10.60
CA LEU A 54 10.66 -6.68 11.17
C LEU A 54 10.18 -6.40 12.61
N ASN A 55 9.32 -7.25 13.18
CA ASN A 55 8.77 -7.18 14.53
C ASN A 55 8.26 -5.78 14.94
N ARG A 56 7.61 -5.08 14.00
CA ARG A 56 6.98 -3.78 14.28
C ARG A 56 5.74 -4.03 15.12
N GLY A 57 5.84 -3.87 16.44
CA GLY A 57 4.73 -4.04 17.39
C GLY A 57 3.64 -2.96 17.31
N THR A 58 3.47 -2.29 16.17
CA THR A 58 2.52 -1.19 15.98
C THR A 58 1.33 -1.67 15.17
N SER A 59 0.12 -1.20 15.52
CA SER A 59 -1.08 -1.40 14.72
C SER A 59 -0.88 -0.82 13.31
N ILE A 60 -1.29 -1.55 12.27
CA ILE A 60 -1.18 -1.10 10.88
C ILE A 60 -2.55 -1.04 10.22
N TRP A 61 -2.86 0.09 9.59
CA TRP A 61 -4.04 0.29 8.78
C TRP A 61 -3.76 -0.17 7.34
N ILE A 62 -4.65 -0.99 6.79
CA ILE A 62 -4.54 -1.59 5.45
C ILE A 62 -5.91 -1.54 4.81
N ASP A 63 -6.06 -0.81 3.71
CA ASP A 63 -7.32 -0.59 2.99
C ASP A 63 -8.10 -1.88 2.66
N ALA A 64 -7.43 -2.93 2.19
CA ALA A 64 -8.08 -4.20 1.82
C ALA A 64 -8.56 -5.02 3.03
N ILE A 65 -8.17 -4.64 4.25
CA ILE A 65 -8.61 -5.28 5.50
C ILE A 65 -9.57 -4.38 6.27
N CYS A 66 -9.28 -3.07 6.33
CA CYS A 66 -10.00 -2.10 7.14
C CYS A 66 -11.27 -1.54 6.45
N ILE A 67 -11.35 -1.61 5.12
CA ILE A 67 -12.52 -1.17 4.34
C ILE A 67 -13.28 -2.41 3.89
N ASP A 68 -14.62 -2.38 3.93
CA ASP A 68 -15.43 -3.49 3.48
C ASP A 68 -15.35 -3.64 1.95
N GLN A 69 -14.59 -4.65 1.48
CA GLN A 69 -14.38 -4.93 0.06
C GLN A 69 -15.35 -5.96 -0.52
N ALA A 70 -16.35 -6.43 0.25
CA ALA A 70 -17.20 -7.52 -0.20
C ALA A 70 -18.15 -7.08 -1.33
N ASN A 71 -18.11 -7.80 -2.45
CA ASN A 71 -19.07 -7.70 -3.55
C ASN A 71 -19.79 -9.04 -3.75
N SER A 72 -20.48 -9.55 -2.74
CA SER A 72 -21.31 -10.76 -2.91
C SER A 72 -22.62 -10.41 -3.59
N LYS A 73 -22.99 -11.23 -4.59
CA LYS A 73 -24.23 -11.06 -5.37
C LYS A 73 -25.49 -11.31 -4.54
N ASP A 74 -25.36 -12.13 -3.50
CA ASP A 74 -26.46 -12.62 -2.65
C ASP A 74 -26.85 -11.65 -1.50
N MET A 75 -26.33 -10.42 -1.51
CA MET A 75 -26.68 -9.39 -0.52
C MET A 75 -27.98 -8.68 -0.88
N SER A 76 -28.77 -8.34 0.14
CA SER A 76 -29.94 -7.46 -0.04
C SER A 76 -29.52 -6.07 -0.54
N ASP A 77 -30.43 -5.35 -1.18
CA ASP A 77 -30.15 -4.02 -1.72
C ASP A 77 -29.80 -3.01 -0.62
N ASP A 78 -30.40 -3.14 0.56
CA ASP A 78 -30.09 -2.32 1.73
C ASP A 78 -28.66 -2.56 2.25
N GLU A 79 -28.22 -3.83 2.29
CA GLU A 79 -26.85 -4.16 2.70
C GLU A 79 -25.83 -3.68 1.67
N LYS A 80 -26.12 -3.79 0.37
CA LYS A 80 -25.28 -3.23 -0.71
C LYS A 80 -25.14 -1.71 -0.56
N LYS A 81 -26.25 -1.01 -0.31
CA LYS A 81 -26.27 0.45 -0.13
C LYS A 81 -25.46 0.88 1.09
N LYS A 82 -25.63 0.19 2.22
CA LYS A 82 -24.89 0.45 3.46
C LYS A 82 -23.38 0.28 3.28
N ARG A 83 -22.94 -0.80 2.61
CA ARG A 83 -21.51 -1.06 2.32
C ARG A 83 -20.91 -0.02 1.38
N LYS A 84 -21.64 0.35 0.32
CA LYS A 84 -21.19 1.39 -0.60
C LYS A 84 -21.01 2.73 0.12
N ALA A 85 -21.91 3.09 1.03
CA ALA A 85 -21.79 4.30 1.84
C ALA A 85 -20.56 4.26 2.78
N GLU A 86 -20.29 3.12 3.43
CA GLU A 86 -19.09 2.93 4.27
C GLU A 86 -17.81 3.09 3.45
N LYS A 87 -17.71 2.41 2.32
CA LYS A 87 -16.57 2.49 1.42
C LYS A 87 -16.34 3.91 0.92
N SER A 88 -17.39 4.60 0.50
CA SER A 88 -17.28 6.01 0.08
C SER A 88 -16.79 6.91 1.20
N ALA A 89 -17.27 6.71 2.44
CA ALA A 89 -16.82 7.47 3.60
C ALA A 89 -15.34 7.17 3.97
N GLN A 90 -14.91 5.91 3.89
CA GLN A 90 -13.50 5.56 4.13
C GLN A 90 -12.58 6.15 3.06
N VAL A 91 -12.99 6.07 1.79
CA VAL A 91 -12.22 6.64 0.67
C VAL A 91 -12.13 8.15 0.79
N SER A 92 -13.22 8.85 1.16
CA SER A 92 -13.13 10.29 1.43
C SER A 92 -12.22 10.62 2.62
N ASN A 93 -12.06 9.70 3.56
CA ASN A 93 -11.20 9.86 4.72
C ASN A 93 -9.74 9.44 4.47
N MET A 94 -9.38 8.94 3.28
CA MET A 94 -8.01 8.46 3.01
C MET A 94 -6.95 9.52 3.31
N GLU A 95 -7.16 10.76 2.89
CA GLU A 95 -6.22 11.86 3.17
C GLU A 95 -5.97 12.02 4.66
N SER A 96 -7.04 12.04 5.46
CA SER A 96 -6.96 12.16 6.92
C SER A 96 -6.31 10.93 7.57
N ILE A 97 -6.60 9.73 7.07
CA ILE A 97 -6.02 8.47 7.58
C ILE A 97 -4.51 8.45 7.33
N PHE A 98 -4.06 8.70 6.10
CA PHE A 98 -2.63 8.74 5.78
C PHE A 98 -1.93 9.91 6.46
N GLY A 99 -2.58 11.08 6.55
CA GLY A 99 -2.05 12.26 7.24
C GLY A 99 -1.95 12.11 8.76
N SER A 100 -2.79 11.27 9.37
CA SER A 100 -2.77 10.99 10.82
C SER A 100 -1.93 9.78 11.20
N ALA A 101 -1.42 9.02 10.22
CA ALA A 101 -0.58 7.85 10.50
C ALA A 101 0.78 8.29 11.05
N LYS A 102 1.25 7.60 12.09
CA LYS A 102 2.59 7.83 12.67
C LYS A 102 3.69 7.67 11.62
N THR A 103 3.53 6.70 10.73
CA THR A 103 4.42 6.46 9.61
C THR A 103 3.64 5.79 8.49
N VAL A 104 3.92 6.19 7.26
CA VAL A 104 3.42 5.49 6.08
C VAL A 104 4.51 4.54 5.60
N VAL A 105 4.22 3.23 5.65
CA VAL A 105 5.10 2.20 5.15
C VAL A 105 4.80 1.98 3.68
N VAL A 106 5.76 2.28 2.81
CA VAL A 106 5.62 2.09 1.37
C VAL A 106 6.18 0.73 0.97
N TRP A 107 5.32 -0.14 0.46
CA TRP A 107 5.67 -1.46 -0.05
C TRP A 107 5.81 -1.44 -1.57
N LEU A 108 7.03 -1.64 -2.06
CA LEU A 108 7.37 -1.64 -3.48
C LEU A 108 7.45 -3.06 -4.08
N GLY A 109 7.13 -4.09 -3.30
CA GLY A 109 7.29 -5.48 -3.70
C GLY A 109 8.54 -6.14 -3.12
N ARG A 110 8.70 -7.44 -3.39
CA ARG A 110 9.87 -8.21 -2.94
C ARG A 110 11.15 -7.66 -3.55
N CYS A 111 12.20 -7.61 -2.74
CA CYS A 111 13.53 -7.20 -3.19
C CYS A 111 13.98 -8.06 -4.38
N SER A 112 14.38 -7.37 -5.45
CA SER A 112 15.11 -7.90 -6.59
C SER A 112 16.44 -7.16 -6.66
N LEU A 113 17.41 -7.69 -7.40
CA LEU A 113 18.73 -7.06 -7.54
C LEU A 113 18.62 -5.58 -7.97
N LEU A 114 17.68 -5.28 -8.87
CA LEU A 114 17.41 -3.93 -9.37
C LEU A 114 16.71 -3.05 -8.34
N SER A 115 15.74 -3.58 -7.57
CA SER A 115 15.05 -2.76 -6.56
C SER A 115 15.95 -2.44 -5.36
N GLY A 116 16.91 -3.31 -5.03
CA GLY A 116 17.93 -3.01 -4.02
C GLY A 116 18.86 -1.86 -4.44
N ILE A 117 19.23 -1.79 -5.72
CA ILE A 117 20.02 -0.68 -6.28
C ILE A 117 19.18 0.61 -6.23
N ALA A 118 17.94 0.58 -6.75
CA ALA A 118 17.05 1.74 -6.75
C ALA A 118 16.80 2.28 -5.33
N ALA A 119 16.57 1.40 -4.34
CA ALA A 119 16.35 1.82 -2.95
C ALA A 119 17.59 2.51 -2.35
N ARG A 120 18.80 2.02 -2.63
CA ARG A 120 20.05 2.68 -2.20
C ARG A 120 20.22 4.05 -2.85
N TRP A 121 19.91 4.16 -4.14
CA TRP A 121 19.91 5.45 -4.84
C TRP A 121 18.94 6.44 -4.21
N VAL A 122 17.71 6.01 -3.87
CA VAL A 122 16.72 6.85 -3.19
C VAL A 122 17.21 7.27 -1.81
N GLN A 123 17.76 6.35 -1.00
CA GLN A 123 18.34 6.70 0.30
C GLN A 123 19.47 7.72 0.17
N GLN A 124 20.38 7.51 -0.78
CA GLN A 124 21.49 8.42 -1.01
C GLN A 124 21.00 9.79 -1.46
N ALA A 125 20.04 9.85 -2.39
CA ALA A 125 19.43 11.10 -2.84
C ALA A 125 18.70 11.82 -1.69
N MET A 126 17.97 11.10 -0.84
CA MET A 126 17.27 11.68 0.31
C MET A 126 18.24 12.18 1.40
N SER A 127 19.46 11.63 1.47
CA SER A 127 20.51 12.08 2.39
C SER A 127 21.30 13.30 1.89
N MET A 128 21.12 13.70 0.63
CA MET A 128 21.82 14.86 0.06
C MET A 128 21.19 16.19 0.51
N PRO A 129 21.97 17.29 0.53
CA PRO A 129 21.44 18.64 0.69
C PRO A 129 20.40 18.97 -0.39
N LYS A 130 19.37 19.77 -0.05
CA LYS A 130 18.29 20.15 -1.00
C LYS A 130 18.80 20.71 -2.33
N SER A 131 19.87 21.49 -2.31
CA SER A 131 20.48 22.06 -3.53
C SER A 131 21.07 21.02 -4.48
N GLU A 132 21.44 19.84 -3.97
CA GLU A 132 21.88 18.70 -4.79
C GLU A 132 20.70 17.85 -5.25
N GLN A 133 19.67 17.69 -4.41
CA GLN A 133 18.42 17.00 -4.79
C GLN A 133 17.76 17.67 -6.01
N GLU A 134 17.71 19.00 -6.04
CA GLU A 134 17.16 19.78 -7.15
C GLU A 134 17.94 19.58 -8.46
N LYS A 135 19.28 19.47 -8.38
CA LYS A 135 20.13 19.19 -9.54
C LYS A 135 19.90 17.78 -10.09
N VAL A 136 19.78 16.79 -9.20
CA VAL A 136 19.48 15.39 -9.59
C VAL A 136 18.12 15.30 -10.25
N LEU A 137 17.11 15.98 -9.71
CA LEU A 137 15.76 16.03 -10.30
C LEU A 137 15.76 16.68 -11.68
N ALA A 138 16.46 17.80 -11.84
CA ALA A 138 16.61 18.48 -13.13
C ALA A 138 17.33 17.61 -14.17
N LEU A 139 18.36 16.88 -13.75
CA LEU A 139 19.08 15.94 -14.61
C LEU A 139 18.15 14.82 -15.08
N TYR A 140 17.43 14.17 -14.15
CA TYR A 140 16.49 13.08 -14.47
C TYR A 140 15.40 13.52 -15.45
N GLN A 141 14.79 14.69 -15.24
CA GLN A 141 13.79 15.26 -16.15
C GLN A 141 14.35 15.52 -17.55
N LYS A 142 15.64 15.87 -17.65
CA LYS A 142 16.32 16.11 -18.93
C LYS A 142 16.64 14.80 -19.66
N THR A 143 16.98 13.74 -18.94
CA THR A 143 17.23 12.40 -19.52
C THR A 143 15.94 11.70 -19.92
N ALA A 144 14.87 11.82 -19.13
CA ALA A 144 13.56 11.23 -19.42
C ALA A 144 12.91 11.82 -20.69
N LYS A 145 13.21 13.09 -21.02
CA LYS A 145 12.77 13.71 -22.28
C LYS A 145 13.61 13.30 -23.51
N LYS A 146 14.71 12.57 -23.32
CA LYS A 146 15.68 12.24 -24.37
C LYS A 146 15.59 10.81 -24.90
N ASN A 147 14.85 9.92 -24.24
CA ASN A 147 14.58 8.55 -24.69
C ASN A 147 13.07 8.39 -24.93
N PRO A 148 12.59 8.41 -26.20
CA PRO A 148 11.24 7.98 -26.54
C PRO A 148 11.07 6.47 -26.38
#